data_AF-A0A0W0SUL1-F1
#
_entry.id   AF-A0A0W0SUL1-F1
#
_cell.length_a   1.000
_cell.length_b   1.000
_cell.length_c   1.000
_cell.angle_alpha   90.00
_cell.angle_beta   90.00
_cell.angle_gamma   90.00
#
_symmetry.space_group_name_H-M   'P 1'
#
loop_
_entity.id
_entity.type
_entity.pdbx_description
1 polymer ?
#
loop_
_entity_poly.entity_id
_entity_poly.type
_entity_poly.pdbx_seq_one_letter_code
_entity_poly.pdbx_strand_id
1 'polypeptide(L)'
;MKFYFNTPDQINGDLAFNAGNYEEALAYYLNALETLNRHAASQSKQLHTDFYDAFVHVLADILATKAELIINKEDFANIEEEWQPIPGMLQEMEIVYHGQLSSKTNIVVNEETLKTAYSALAEACEIISDEIIDIIDNDENGSVQNLPSSLTLSKAIMWMQSSLMYCKKASKEISLACHLGYLNLLERQYKSDSNGAIVEQMARYIEDEHLFQKTITEPLEKLELLSYALLITVTRKQDSASLIKTCEEILDTITIEDEENQIVTDLLELIKLERKNSTIPEFPMEARDDMVECIYPEEDVFPTAKKDCKFQTTLDELTSSDEAMDLSSNVPPAVLMVGPPIDISSLTPVPMSCPTPEQRQVMSPLQEMSLFSQDSRLPTFSTMMLNPLGESNIPSFHIEEKKRQQVGLPSQEGLFARSLFPTPSLQSSSYYKAFIAGFEKIISNNNTADPKYVANLLSLIADFFREYRATGIPKRDAILIAFDLYQHVLKIYSGHTIATEYSCYLLRKHKKILRPYEHFGSHVRPEVNSSRDPRLPFVSKTFFKTAVEEVFDQMDTLLATSTEHIITNIKGLLSYVGDKLAEGAITKTPRPEIREKLFTAYKAQLNDELKLTPTSTYS
;
A
#
# COMPACT_ATOMS: atom_id res chain seq x y z
N MET A 1 19.36 -30.45 -7.27
CA MET A 1 19.06 -29.07 -6.81
C MET A 1 20.22 -28.49 -5.99
N LYS A 2 21.35 -28.12 -6.61
CA LYS A 2 22.51 -27.49 -5.92
C LYS A 2 22.94 -26.15 -6.51
N PHE A 3 22.21 -25.61 -7.49
CA PHE A 3 22.65 -24.43 -8.23
C PHE A 3 22.38 -23.12 -7.50
N TYR A 4 21.25 -23.03 -6.79
CA TYR A 4 20.86 -21.84 -6.01
C TYR A 4 20.17 -22.21 -4.70
N PHE A 5 19.30 -23.21 -4.72
CA PHE A 5 18.56 -23.62 -3.53
C PHE A 5 19.46 -24.10 -2.38
N ASN A 6 19.29 -23.48 -1.20
CA ASN A 6 20.08 -23.68 0.02
C ASN A 6 21.57 -23.33 -0.13
N THR A 7 21.92 -22.46 -1.08
CA THR A 7 23.29 -21.91 -1.14
C THR A 7 23.47 -20.79 -0.11
N PRO A 8 24.72 -20.47 0.28
CA PRO A 8 24.98 -19.31 1.12
C PRO A 8 24.43 -18.01 0.53
N ASP A 9 24.50 -17.84 -0.79
CA ASP A 9 23.97 -16.64 -1.47
C ASP A 9 22.45 -16.52 -1.30
N GLN A 10 21.69 -17.61 -1.50
CA GLN A 10 20.25 -17.57 -1.25
C GLN A 10 19.96 -17.26 0.22
N ILE A 11 20.55 -18.02 1.15
CA ILE A 11 20.24 -17.90 2.58
C ILE A 11 20.57 -16.50 3.10
N ASN A 12 21.73 -15.95 2.72
CA ASN A 12 22.13 -14.61 3.15
C ASN A 12 21.32 -13.52 2.44
N GLY A 13 20.98 -13.72 1.16
CA GLY A 13 20.09 -12.84 0.41
C GLY A 13 18.71 -12.76 1.07
N ASP A 14 18.10 -13.90 1.38
CA ASP A 14 16.81 -13.98 2.05
C ASP A 14 16.86 -13.32 3.44
N LEU A 15 17.93 -13.56 4.22
CA LEU A 15 18.11 -12.94 5.53
C LEU A 15 18.24 -11.41 5.43
N ALA A 16 19.00 -10.91 4.47
CA ALA A 16 19.19 -9.48 4.24
C ALA A 16 17.89 -8.82 3.75
N PHE A 17 17.18 -9.47 2.82
CA PHE A 17 15.90 -8.99 2.29
C PHE A 17 14.86 -8.85 3.42
N ASN A 18 14.72 -9.89 4.24
CA ASN A 18 13.79 -9.88 5.38
C ASN A 18 14.18 -8.86 6.47
N ALA A 19 15.45 -8.45 6.52
CA ALA A 19 15.92 -7.42 7.44
C ALA A 19 15.74 -5.99 6.88
N GLY A 20 15.24 -5.84 5.65
CA GLY A 20 15.14 -4.55 4.95
C GLY A 20 16.46 -4.05 4.36
N ASN A 21 17.51 -4.86 4.36
CA ASN A 21 18.82 -4.53 3.78
C ASN A 21 18.84 -4.91 2.29
N TYR A 22 18.05 -4.22 1.46
CA TYR A 22 17.80 -4.63 0.08
C TYR A 22 19.03 -4.54 -0.84
N GLU A 23 19.95 -3.60 -0.62
CA GLU A 23 21.20 -3.51 -1.39
C GLU A 23 22.10 -4.72 -1.12
N GLU A 24 22.17 -5.16 0.14
CA GLU A 24 22.92 -6.35 0.54
C GLU A 24 22.27 -7.60 -0.04
N ALA A 25 20.94 -7.70 0.04
CA ALA A 25 20.19 -8.80 -0.57
C ALA A 25 20.44 -8.90 -2.08
N LEU A 26 20.35 -7.76 -2.78
CA LEU A 26 20.58 -7.67 -4.21
C LEU A 26 22.01 -8.12 -4.58
N ALA A 27 23.02 -7.75 -3.79
CA ALA A 27 24.40 -8.18 -4.01
C ALA A 27 24.53 -9.72 -3.94
N TYR A 28 23.89 -10.38 -2.98
CA TYR A 28 23.90 -11.84 -2.89
C TYR A 28 23.17 -12.49 -4.09
N TYR A 29 21.99 -11.99 -4.47
CA TYR A 29 21.25 -12.55 -5.60
C TYR A 29 21.97 -12.35 -6.94
N LEU A 30 22.63 -11.19 -7.14
CA LEU A 30 23.46 -10.94 -8.32
C LEU A 30 24.69 -11.86 -8.37
N ASN A 31 25.32 -12.15 -7.22
CA ASN A 31 26.42 -13.13 -7.16
C ASN A 31 25.95 -14.55 -7.51
N ALA A 32 24.75 -14.94 -7.06
CA ALA A 32 24.12 -16.19 -7.46
C ALA A 32 23.86 -16.24 -8.97
N LEU A 33 23.33 -15.16 -9.56
CA LEU A 33 23.11 -15.05 -11.00
C LEU A 33 24.42 -15.15 -11.78
N GLU A 34 25.48 -14.48 -11.33
CA GLU A 34 26.80 -14.57 -11.95
C GLU A 34 27.34 -16.01 -11.93
N THR A 35 27.18 -16.71 -10.80
CA THR A 35 27.58 -18.10 -10.65
C THR A 35 26.82 -19.02 -11.63
N LEU A 36 25.51 -18.81 -11.79
CA LEU A 36 24.70 -19.52 -12.78
C LEU A 36 25.16 -19.22 -14.22
N ASN A 37 25.44 -17.96 -14.54
CA ASN A 37 25.92 -17.57 -15.87
C ASN A 37 27.29 -18.16 -16.22
N ARG A 38 28.22 -18.19 -15.25
CA ARG A 38 29.52 -18.88 -15.41
C ARG A 38 29.33 -20.38 -15.64
N HIS A 39 28.39 -21.00 -14.92
CA HIS A 39 28.05 -22.40 -15.13
C HIS A 39 27.49 -22.65 -16.54
N ALA A 40 26.54 -21.82 -17.00
CA ALA A 40 25.98 -21.89 -18.35
C ALA A 40 27.05 -21.75 -19.44
N ALA A 41 27.99 -20.82 -19.26
CA ALA A 41 29.09 -20.62 -20.21
C ALA A 41 30.09 -21.79 -20.26
N SER A 42 30.28 -22.50 -19.15
CA SER A 42 31.24 -23.62 -19.05
C SER A 42 30.73 -24.93 -19.66
N GLN A 43 29.40 -25.08 -19.81
CA GLN A 43 28.82 -26.31 -20.34
C GLN A 43 28.54 -26.18 -21.84
N SER A 44 29.18 -27.04 -22.63
CA SER A 44 28.93 -27.15 -24.08
C SER A 44 27.69 -27.97 -24.44
N LYS A 45 26.98 -28.50 -23.44
CA LYS A 45 25.80 -29.37 -23.60
C LYS A 45 24.56 -28.71 -23.01
N GLN A 46 23.40 -29.22 -23.41
CA GLN A 46 22.09 -28.81 -22.91
C GLN A 46 22.06 -28.82 -21.37
N LEU A 47 21.64 -27.70 -20.78
CA LEU A 47 21.58 -27.51 -19.33
C LEU A 47 20.45 -28.36 -18.72
N HIS A 48 20.66 -28.81 -17.49
CA HIS A 48 19.67 -29.61 -16.76
C HIS A 48 18.47 -28.76 -16.31
N THR A 49 17.29 -29.35 -16.14
CA THR A 49 16.07 -28.64 -15.68
C THR A 49 16.30 -27.89 -14.36
N ASP A 50 16.99 -28.50 -13.38
CA ASP A 50 17.41 -27.84 -12.13
C ASP A 50 18.17 -26.51 -12.31
N PHE A 51 18.89 -26.34 -13.43
CA PHE A 51 19.56 -25.08 -13.73
C PHE A 51 18.54 -23.99 -14.07
N TYR A 52 17.62 -24.28 -14.99
CA TYR A 52 16.59 -23.33 -15.40
C TYR A 52 15.66 -22.99 -14.23
N ASP A 53 15.33 -23.96 -13.38
CA ASP A 53 14.55 -23.78 -12.16
C ASP A 53 15.25 -22.79 -11.20
N ALA A 54 16.54 -23.00 -10.92
CA ALA A 54 17.34 -22.06 -10.12
C ALA A 54 17.45 -20.68 -10.76
N PHE A 55 17.62 -20.62 -12.09
CA PHE A 55 17.79 -19.38 -12.84
C PHE A 55 16.55 -18.49 -12.80
N VAL A 56 15.37 -19.05 -13.04
CA VAL A 56 14.10 -18.31 -12.97
C VAL A 56 13.84 -17.82 -11.54
N HIS A 57 14.16 -18.63 -10.52
CA HIS A 57 13.99 -18.22 -9.12
C HIS A 57 14.89 -17.03 -8.76
N VAL A 58 16.18 -17.09 -9.12
CA VAL A 58 17.12 -15.98 -8.87
C VAL A 58 16.67 -14.70 -9.55
N LEU A 59 16.18 -14.77 -10.80
CA LEU A 59 15.65 -13.60 -11.49
C LEU A 59 14.42 -13.02 -10.76
N ALA A 60 13.52 -13.87 -10.28
CA ALA A 60 12.36 -13.42 -9.51
C ALA A 60 12.79 -12.71 -8.21
N ASP A 61 13.76 -13.25 -7.47
CA ASP A 61 14.29 -12.64 -6.24
C ASP A 61 14.97 -11.29 -6.52
N ILE A 62 15.75 -11.19 -7.61
CA ILE A 62 16.36 -9.93 -8.05
C ILE A 62 15.29 -8.89 -8.41
N LEU A 63 14.26 -9.28 -9.17
CA LEU A 63 13.19 -8.38 -9.59
C LEU A 63 12.39 -7.85 -8.40
N ALA A 64 12.03 -8.73 -7.45
CA ALA A 64 11.35 -8.33 -6.22
C ALA A 64 12.23 -7.38 -5.38
N THR A 65 13.53 -7.70 -5.24
CA THR A 65 14.47 -6.83 -4.48
C THR A 65 14.67 -5.48 -5.14
N LYS A 66 14.73 -5.43 -6.48
CA LYS A 66 14.81 -4.15 -7.19
C LYS A 66 13.53 -3.33 -7.06
N ALA A 67 12.35 -3.96 -7.05
CA ALA A 67 11.09 -3.27 -6.78
C ALA A 67 11.12 -2.62 -5.38
N GLU A 68 11.53 -3.36 -4.35
CA GLU A 68 11.67 -2.82 -2.99
C GLU A 68 12.68 -1.67 -2.90
N LEU A 69 13.84 -1.80 -3.55
CA LEU A 69 14.83 -0.72 -3.60
C LEU A 69 14.26 0.56 -4.22
N ILE A 70 13.41 0.44 -5.24
CA ILE A 70 12.80 1.61 -5.87
C ILE A 70 11.75 2.23 -4.96
N ILE A 71 10.91 1.41 -4.32
CA ILE A 71 9.89 1.88 -3.38
C ILE A 71 10.51 2.64 -2.19
N ASN A 72 11.65 2.17 -1.69
CA ASN A 72 12.30 2.74 -0.50
C ASN A 72 13.32 3.85 -0.81
N LYS A 73 13.49 4.25 -2.07
CA LYS A 73 14.45 5.31 -2.44
C LYS A 73 13.87 6.70 -2.16
N GLU A 74 14.61 7.50 -1.39
CA GLU A 74 14.29 8.92 -1.15
C GLU A 74 14.57 9.82 -2.37
N ASP A 75 15.52 9.43 -3.23
CA ASP A 75 15.94 10.23 -4.40
C ASP A 75 15.46 9.62 -5.72
N PHE A 76 14.47 10.29 -6.31
CA PHE A 76 13.84 9.92 -7.56
C PHE A 76 14.77 10.03 -8.79
N ALA A 77 15.88 10.77 -8.68
CA ALA A 77 16.81 10.98 -9.80
C ALA A 77 17.44 9.67 -10.31
N ASN A 78 17.53 8.64 -9.46
CA ASN A 78 18.22 7.38 -9.77
C ASN A 78 17.27 6.22 -10.09
N ILE A 79 15.95 6.44 -10.16
CA ILE A 79 14.97 5.37 -10.41
C ILE A 79 15.10 4.81 -11.82
N GLU A 80 15.36 5.67 -12.82
CA GLU A 80 15.54 5.21 -14.21
C GLU A 80 16.74 4.28 -14.36
N GLU A 81 17.82 4.52 -13.60
CA GLU A 81 19.01 3.66 -13.61
C GLU A 81 18.70 2.28 -13.01
N GLU A 82 17.97 2.24 -11.89
CA GLU A 82 17.59 0.96 -11.26
C GLU A 82 16.60 0.16 -12.10
N TRP A 83 15.70 0.87 -12.80
CA TRP A 83 14.66 0.28 -13.63
C TRP A 83 15.18 -0.24 -14.97
N GLN A 84 16.20 0.41 -15.54
CA GLN A 84 16.76 0.05 -16.85
C GLN A 84 16.96 -1.46 -17.09
N PRO A 85 17.55 -2.25 -16.15
CA PRO A 85 17.74 -3.69 -16.34
C PRO A 85 16.47 -4.54 -16.19
N ILE A 86 15.42 -4.05 -15.53
CA ILE A 86 14.24 -4.84 -15.13
C ILE A 86 13.51 -5.45 -16.33
N PRO A 87 13.17 -4.71 -17.40
CA PRO A 87 12.46 -5.28 -18.55
C PRO A 87 13.21 -6.44 -19.21
N GLY A 88 14.54 -6.36 -19.28
CA GLY A 88 15.39 -7.41 -19.85
C GLY A 88 15.39 -8.68 -18.99
N MET A 89 15.58 -8.52 -17.67
CA MET A 89 15.53 -9.63 -16.72
C MET A 89 14.15 -10.29 -16.69
N LEU A 90 13.09 -9.50 -16.75
CA LEU A 90 11.72 -10.00 -16.77
C LEU A 90 11.42 -10.80 -18.04
N GLN A 91 11.84 -10.29 -19.20
CA GLN A 91 11.70 -11.00 -20.47
C GLN A 91 12.48 -12.32 -20.46
N GLU A 92 13.69 -12.32 -19.91
CA GLU A 92 14.50 -13.54 -19.80
C GLU A 92 13.84 -14.58 -18.88
N MET A 93 13.31 -14.13 -17.74
CA MET A 93 12.54 -14.96 -16.80
C MET A 93 11.34 -15.62 -17.49
N GLU A 94 10.55 -14.84 -18.24
CA GLU A 94 9.39 -15.33 -19.00
C GLU A 94 9.78 -16.38 -20.05
N ILE A 95 10.81 -16.09 -20.86
CA ILE A 95 11.27 -16.97 -21.94
C ILE A 95 11.74 -18.31 -21.36
N VAL A 96 12.55 -18.28 -20.31
CA VAL A 96 13.09 -19.50 -19.70
C VAL A 96 11.97 -20.30 -19.04
N TYR A 97 11.06 -19.66 -18.30
CA TYR A 97 9.94 -20.34 -17.68
C TYR A 97 9.03 -21.02 -18.71
N HIS A 98 8.53 -20.27 -19.70
CA HIS A 98 7.60 -20.83 -20.68
C HIS A 98 8.27 -21.86 -21.60
N GLY A 99 9.53 -21.64 -21.98
CA GLY A 99 10.26 -22.50 -22.90
C GLY A 99 10.80 -23.80 -22.27
N GLN A 100 11.25 -23.76 -21.01
CA GLN A 100 11.99 -24.88 -20.39
C GLN A 100 11.28 -25.51 -19.20
N LEU A 101 10.43 -24.77 -18.47
CA LEU A 101 9.90 -25.18 -17.16
C LEU A 101 8.39 -25.46 -17.14
N SER A 102 7.59 -24.74 -17.93
CA SER A 102 6.11 -24.77 -17.88
C SER A 102 5.45 -26.16 -17.97
N SER A 103 6.11 -27.11 -18.63
CA SER A 103 5.63 -28.49 -18.81
C SER A 103 6.27 -29.50 -17.85
N LYS A 104 7.16 -29.06 -16.95
CA LYS A 104 7.95 -29.93 -16.08
C LYS A 104 7.28 -30.09 -14.72
N THR A 105 7.42 -31.29 -14.16
CA THR A 105 6.98 -31.64 -12.80
C THR A 105 8.19 -31.75 -11.88
N ASN A 106 8.01 -31.52 -10.58
CA ASN A 106 9.08 -31.56 -9.55
C ASN A 106 10.12 -30.43 -9.66
N ILE A 107 9.69 -29.25 -10.11
CA ILE A 107 10.45 -28.00 -10.05
C ILE A 107 9.91 -27.11 -8.92
N VAL A 108 10.75 -26.23 -8.38
CA VAL A 108 10.36 -25.30 -7.31
C VAL A 108 9.58 -24.13 -7.89
N VAL A 109 10.08 -23.55 -8.99
CA VAL A 109 9.45 -22.45 -9.70
C VAL A 109 8.14 -22.91 -10.32
N ASN A 110 7.11 -22.10 -10.11
CA ASN A 110 5.80 -22.28 -10.71
C ASN A 110 5.28 -20.93 -11.22
N GLU A 111 4.05 -20.91 -11.74
CA GLU A 111 3.43 -19.69 -12.25
C GLU A 111 3.28 -18.62 -11.15
N GLU A 112 3.12 -19.04 -9.90
CA GLU A 112 3.02 -18.13 -8.76
C GLU A 112 4.32 -17.35 -8.55
N THR A 113 5.49 -17.96 -8.81
CA THR A 113 6.78 -17.25 -8.76
C THR A 113 6.80 -16.04 -9.71
N LEU A 114 6.30 -16.21 -10.93
CA LEU A 114 6.20 -15.11 -11.90
C LEU A 114 5.17 -14.07 -11.43
N LYS A 115 4.02 -14.52 -10.91
CA LYS A 115 2.97 -13.62 -10.40
C LYS A 115 3.46 -12.75 -9.24
N THR A 116 4.24 -13.30 -8.33
CA THR A 116 4.87 -12.54 -7.23
C THR A 116 5.80 -11.46 -7.77
N ALA A 117 6.66 -11.79 -8.75
CA ALA A 117 7.54 -10.81 -9.37
C ALA A 117 6.75 -9.70 -10.09
N TYR A 118 5.70 -10.04 -10.85
CA TYR A 118 4.83 -9.04 -11.47
C TYR A 118 4.12 -8.18 -10.44
N SER A 119 3.63 -8.75 -9.34
CA SER A 119 2.95 -7.98 -8.29
C SER A 119 3.88 -6.95 -7.66
N ALA A 120 5.12 -7.34 -7.35
CA ALA A 120 6.12 -6.41 -6.80
C ALA A 120 6.44 -5.28 -7.79
N LEU A 121 6.62 -5.61 -9.07
CA LEU A 121 6.85 -4.59 -10.12
C LEU A 121 5.64 -3.68 -10.34
N ALA A 122 4.42 -4.20 -10.19
CA ALA A 122 3.20 -3.40 -10.31
C ALA A 122 3.12 -2.34 -9.21
N GLU A 123 3.36 -2.76 -7.97
CA GLU A 123 3.37 -1.87 -6.80
C GLU A 123 4.45 -0.79 -6.91
N ALA A 124 5.67 -1.17 -7.30
CA ALA A 124 6.72 -0.19 -7.55
C ALA A 124 6.32 0.82 -8.66
N CYS A 125 5.71 0.36 -9.75
CA CYS A 125 5.25 1.26 -10.82
C CYS A 125 4.16 2.24 -10.37
N GLU A 126 3.23 1.81 -9.53
CA GLU A 126 2.17 2.65 -8.97
C GLU A 126 2.76 3.74 -8.07
N ILE A 127 3.60 3.34 -7.12
CA ILE A 127 4.30 4.27 -6.20
C ILE A 127 5.15 5.28 -6.99
N ILE A 128 5.84 4.81 -8.04
CA ILE A 128 6.63 5.72 -8.89
C ILE A 128 5.72 6.74 -9.59
N SER A 129 4.57 6.30 -10.09
CA SER A 129 3.61 7.21 -10.74
C SER A 129 3.12 8.28 -9.76
N ASP A 130 2.76 7.88 -8.54
CA ASP A 130 2.22 8.77 -7.52
C ASP A 130 3.27 9.80 -7.07
N GLU A 131 4.49 9.38 -6.82
CA GLU A 131 5.57 10.28 -6.41
C GLU A 131 5.93 11.29 -7.51
N ILE A 132 5.89 10.90 -8.80
CA ILE A 132 6.06 11.85 -9.91
C ILE A 132 4.98 12.94 -9.86
N ILE A 133 3.74 12.57 -9.53
CA ILE A 133 2.64 13.53 -9.42
C ILE A 133 2.80 14.43 -8.21
N ASP A 134 3.16 13.87 -7.06
CA ASP A 134 3.43 14.66 -5.85
C ASP A 134 4.55 15.69 -6.13
N ILE A 135 5.60 15.31 -6.86
CA ILE A 135 6.67 16.22 -7.29
C ILE A 135 6.13 17.30 -8.24
N ILE A 136 5.34 16.94 -9.24
CA ILE A 136 4.75 17.90 -10.20
C ILE A 136 3.86 18.92 -9.48
N ASP A 137 2.97 18.44 -8.59
CA ASP A 137 2.00 19.27 -7.88
C ASP A 137 2.70 20.21 -6.86
N ASN A 138 3.82 19.78 -6.26
CA ASN A 138 4.61 20.61 -5.35
C ASN A 138 5.39 21.72 -6.06
N ASP A 139 5.86 21.50 -7.28
CA ASP A 139 6.71 22.44 -8.01
C ASP A 139 5.95 23.63 -8.62
N GLU A 140 4.63 23.50 -8.85
CA GLU A 140 3.77 24.61 -9.31
C GLU A 140 3.76 25.81 -8.35
N ASN A 141 4.18 25.62 -7.09
CA ASN A 141 4.22 26.65 -6.05
C ASN A 141 5.47 27.56 -6.08
N GLY A 142 6.33 27.50 -7.11
CA GLY A 142 7.18 28.63 -7.49
C GLY A 142 8.70 28.50 -7.33
N SER A 143 9.27 27.29 -7.22
CA SER A 143 10.72 27.07 -7.33
C SER A 143 11.13 26.34 -8.60
N VAL A 144 10.70 26.86 -9.76
CA VAL A 144 10.82 26.31 -11.13
C VAL A 144 12.27 26.17 -11.67
N GLN A 145 13.31 26.11 -10.83
CA GLN A 145 14.70 26.04 -11.32
C GLN A 145 15.36 24.67 -11.22
N ASN A 146 14.78 23.70 -10.52
CA ASN A 146 15.45 22.41 -10.28
C ASN A 146 14.63 21.16 -10.64
N LEU A 147 13.42 21.28 -11.19
CA LEU A 147 12.72 20.08 -11.65
C LEU A 147 13.56 19.42 -12.75
N PRO A 148 13.93 18.13 -12.60
CA PRO A 148 14.57 17.40 -13.66
C PRO A 148 13.68 17.55 -14.90
N SER A 149 14.21 18.07 -16.00
CA SER A 149 13.47 18.28 -17.26
C SER A 149 12.87 16.97 -17.82
N SER A 150 13.24 15.85 -17.19
CA SER A 150 12.81 14.51 -17.46
C SER A 150 11.51 14.12 -16.77
N LEU A 151 11.04 14.77 -15.70
CA LEU A 151 9.80 14.38 -15.01
C LEU A 151 8.60 15.08 -15.66
N THR A 152 7.72 14.30 -16.28
CA THR A 152 6.55 14.78 -17.01
C THR A 152 5.32 13.97 -16.64
N LEU A 153 4.14 14.57 -16.75
CA LEU A 153 2.86 13.88 -16.58
C LEU A 153 2.74 12.65 -17.49
N SER A 154 3.30 12.71 -18.70
CA SER A 154 3.37 11.56 -19.61
C SER A 154 4.18 10.38 -19.06
N LYS A 155 5.20 10.63 -18.22
CA LYS A 155 5.94 9.56 -17.54
C LYS A 155 5.12 8.94 -16.42
N ALA A 156 4.43 9.74 -15.61
CA ALA A 156 3.51 9.21 -14.59
C ALA A 156 2.47 8.27 -15.24
N ILE A 157 1.85 8.72 -16.35
CA ILE A 157 0.92 7.90 -17.15
C ILE A 157 1.57 6.58 -17.60
N MET A 158 2.80 6.61 -18.11
CA MET A 158 3.52 5.41 -18.56
C MET A 158 3.80 4.43 -17.41
N TRP A 159 4.16 4.95 -16.24
CA TRP A 159 4.38 4.14 -15.03
C TRP A 159 3.08 3.50 -14.54
N MET A 160 1.99 4.27 -14.45
CA MET A 160 0.68 3.72 -14.09
C MET A 160 0.20 2.67 -15.10
N GLN A 161 0.41 2.88 -16.41
CA GLN A 161 0.12 1.86 -17.43
C GLN A 161 0.93 0.57 -17.20
N SER A 162 2.20 0.71 -16.82
CA SER A 162 3.06 -0.43 -16.51
C SER A 162 2.56 -1.16 -15.27
N SER A 163 2.11 -0.45 -14.23
CA SER A 163 1.49 -1.04 -13.05
C SER A 163 0.27 -1.89 -13.41
N LEU A 164 -0.67 -1.31 -14.17
CA LEU A 164 -1.89 -2.00 -14.63
C LEU A 164 -1.54 -3.25 -15.47
N MET A 165 -0.57 -3.15 -16.37
CA MET A 165 -0.10 -4.28 -17.17
C MET A 165 0.46 -5.40 -16.27
N TYR A 166 1.29 -5.06 -15.29
CA TYR A 166 1.86 -6.04 -14.38
C TYR A 166 0.82 -6.65 -13.44
N CYS A 167 -0.18 -5.90 -12.98
CA CYS A 167 -1.31 -6.47 -12.24
C CYS A 167 -2.05 -7.54 -13.07
N LYS A 168 -2.31 -7.27 -14.36
CA LYS A 168 -2.92 -8.27 -15.26
C LYS A 168 -2.04 -9.52 -15.41
N LYS A 169 -0.73 -9.35 -15.60
CA LYS A 169 0.21 -10.48 -15.68
C LYS A 169 0.28 -11.26 -14.37
N ALA A 170 0.19 -10.58 -13.23
CA ALA A 170 0.10 -11.20 -11.91
C ALA A 170 -1.22 -11.94 -11.67
N SER A 171 -2.21 -11.82 -12.57
CA SER A 171 -3.60 -12.24 -12.32
C SER A 171 -4.17 -11.64 -11.02
N LYS A 172 -3.66 -10.47 -10.63
CA LYS A 172 -4.12 -9.72 -9.46
C LYS A 172 -5.35 -8.92 -9.86
N GLU A 173 -6.38 -8.94 -9.02
CA GLU A 173 -7.52 -8.04 -9.20
C GLU A 173 -7.04 -6.60 -9.07
N ILE A 174 -7.24 -5.81 -10.14
CA ILE A 174 -6.90 -4.39 -10.13
C ILE A 174 -7.95 -3.67 -9.31
N SER A 175 -7.51 -2.99 -8.25
CA SER A 175 -8.37 -2.19 -7.38
C SER A 175 -9.03 -1.06 -8.18
N LEU A 176 -10.24 -0.67 -7.78
CA LEU A 176 -10.92 0.46 -8.42
C LEU A 176 -10.09 1.74 -8.30
N ALA A 177 -9.48 1.98 -7.14
CA ALA A 177 -8.58 3.10 -6.90
C ALA A 177 -7.44 3.21 -7.95
N CYS A 178 -6.81 2.10 -8.34
CA CYS A 178 -5.75 2.10 -9.36
C CYS A 178 -6.31 2.47 -10.75
N HIS A 179 -7.52 1.99 -11.10
CA HIS A 179 -8.18 2.40 -12.34
C HIS A 179 -8.54 3.90 -12.35
N LEU A 180 -9.05 4.42 -11.24
CA LEU A 180 -9.40 5.84 -11.08
C LEU A 180 -8.15 6.71 -11.12
N GLY A 181 -7.06 6.31 -10.44
CA GLY A 181 -5.77 6.99 -10.52
C GLY A 181 -5.26 7.12 -11.95
N TYR A 182 -5.37 6.05 -12.75
CA TYR A 182 -5.02 6.12 -14.17
C TYR A 182 -5.91 7.08 -14.98
N LEU A 183 -7.23 7.08 -14.74
CA LEU A 183 -8.17 7.98 -15.42
C LEU A 183 -7.93 9.44 -15.02
N ASN A 184 -7.61 9.70 -13.76
CA ASN A 184 -7.24 11.02 -13.26
C ASN A 184 -5.99 11.56 -13.97
N LEU A 185 -4.96 10.74 -14.15
CA LEU A 185 -3.75 11.11 -14.89
C LEU A 185 -4.07 11.48 -16.35
N LEU A 186 -4.92 10.71 -17.02
CA LEU A 186 -5.36 11.01 -18.38
C LEU A 186 -6.19 12.30 -18.44
N GLU A 187 -7.10 12.52 -17.50
CA GLU A 187 -7.87 13.76 -17.42
C GLU A 187 -6.93 14.97 -17.25
N ARG A 188 -5.96 14.90 -16.34
CA ARG A 188 -4.96 15.96 -16.13
C ARG A 188 -4.22 16.26 -17.44
N GLN A 189 -3.77 15.25 -18.17
CA GLN A 189 -3.09 15.43 -19.45
C GLN A 189 -4.02 16.06 -20.51
N TYR A 190 -5.29 15.66 -20.52
CA TYR A 190 -6.29 16.28 -21.38
C TYR A 190 -6.51 17.76 -21.03
N LYS A 191 -6.60 18.11 -19.75
CA LYS A 191 -6.74 19.51 -19.29
C LYS A 191 -5.52 20.36 -19.73
N SER A 192 -4.31 19.80 -19.69
CA SER A 192 -3.09 20.49 -20.13
C SER A 192 -3.01 20.68 -21.65
N ASP A 193 -3.27 19.63 -22.43
CA ASP A 193 -2.99 19.63 -23.87
C ASP A 193 -4.24 19.87 -24.74
N SER A 194 -5.44 19.76 -24.17
CA SER A 194 -6.73 19.73 -24.88
C SER A 194 -6.78 18.70 -26.02
N ASN A 195 -5.99 17.63 -25.93
CA ASN A 195 -5.87 16.63 -26.98
C ASN A 195 -7.01 15.60 -26.91
N GLY A 196 -7.93 15.65 -27.86
CA GLY A 196 -9.07 14.72 -27.94
C GLY A 196 -8.68 13.24 -28.02
N ALA A 197 -7.46 12.88 -28.45
CA ALA A 197 -6.98 11.50 -28.44
C ALA A 197 -6.92 10.90 -27.01
N ILE A 198 -6.70 11.74 -26.00
CA ILE A 198 -6.66 11.33 -24.59
C ILE A 198 -8.06 10.96 -24.09
N VAL A 199 -9.08 11.72 -24.47
CA VAL A 199 -10.48 11.41 -24.15
C VAL A 199 -10.91 10.10 -24.81
N GLU A 200 -10.47 9.86 -26.05
CA GLU A 200 -10.68 8.58 -26.74
C GLU A 200 -9.93 7.42 -26.08
N GLN A 201 -8.80 7.69 -25.42
CA GLN A 201 -8.08 6.69 -24.64
C GLN A 201 -8.80 6.38 -23.32
N MET A 202 -9.31 7.39 -22.60
CA MET A 202 -10.14 7.19 -21.40
C MET A 202 -11.39 6.36 -21.72
N ALA A 203 -12.08 6.71 -22.81
CA ALA A 203 -13.29 6.00 -23.22
C ALA A 203 -13.03 4.51 -23.53
N ARG A 204 -11.98 4.23 -24.31
CA ARG A 204 -11.57 2.85 -24.59
C ARG A 204 -11.20 2.09 -23.32
N TYR A 205 -10.45 2.73 -22.42
CA TYR A 205 -10.04 2.09 -21.17
C TYR A 205 -11.23 1.73 -20.27
N ILE A 206 -12.20 2.64 -20.10
CA ILE A 206 -13.41 2.38 -19.31
C ILE A 206 -14.20 1.19 -19.89
N GLU A 207 -14.28 1.11 -21.22
CA GLU A 207 -14.96 0.03 -21.93
C GLU A 207 -14.20 -1.30 -21.82
N ASP A 208 -12.90 -1.31 -22.12
CA ASP A 208 -12.03 -2.49 -22.13
C ASP A 208 -11.92 -3.14 -20.74
N GLU A 209 -11.85 -2.33 -19.67
CA GLU A 209 -11.80 -2.82 -18.28
C GLU A 209 -13.19 -3.04 -17.66
N HIS A 210 -14.26 -2.79 -18.41
CA HIS A 210 -15.65 -2.94 -17.98
C HIS A 210 -15.95 -2.25 -16.64
N LEU A 211 -15.43 -1.03 -16.42
CA LEU A 211 -15.44 -0.39 -15.10
C LEU A 211 -16.85 -0.16 -14.54
N PHE A 212 -17.83 0.12 -15.39
CA PHE A 212 -19.24 0.26 -14.98
C PHE A 212 -19.93 -1.05 -14.58
N GLN A 213 -19.34 -2.20 -14.92
CA GLN A 213 -19.85 -3.52 -14.51
C GLN A 213 -19.27 -3.97 -13.16
N LYS A 214 -18.22 -3.29 -12.67
CA LYS A 214 -17.65 -3.57 -11.36
C LYS A 214 -18.60 -3.10 -10.26
N THR A 215 -18.67 -3.86 -9.17
CA THR A 215 -19.46 -3.49 -7.99
C THR A 215 -18.75 -2.37 -7.25
N ILE A 216 -19.25 -1.14 -7.38
CA ILE A 216 -18.73 0.04 -6.67
C ILE A 216 -19.64 0.31 -5.47
N THR A 217 -19.10 0.11 -4.26
CA THR A 217 -19.84 0.31 -3.01
C THR A 217 -19.78 1.74 -2.51
N GLU A 218 -18.67 2.43 -2.72
CA GLU A 218 -18.46 3.79 -2.23
C GLU A 218 -19.08 4.83 -3.20
N PRO A 219 -20.00 5.70 -2.74
CA PRO A 219 -20.65 6.69 -3.59
C PRO A 219 -19.69 7.65 -4.29
N LEU A 220 -18.61 8.05 -3.61
CA LEU A 220 -17.61 8.97 -4.15
C LEU A 220 -16.82 8.36 -5.32
N GLU A 221 -16.33 7.12 -5.17
CA GLU A 221 -15.63 6.43 -6.25
C GLU A 221 -16.53 6.24 -7.48
N LYS A 222 -17.82 5.99 -7.25
CA LYS A 222 -18.81 5.87 -8.33
C LYS A 222 -19.03 7.20 -9.04
N LEU A 223 -19.07 8.31 -8.30
CA LEU A 223 -19.19 9.65 -8.86
C LEU A 223 -17.95 10.06 -9.65
N GLU A 224 -16.77 9.70 -9.16
CA GLU A 224 -15.51 9.91 -9.88
C GLU A 224 -15.51 9.17 -11.22
N LEU A 225 -15.92 7.89 -11.25
CA LEU A 225 -16.04 7.18 -12.53
C LEU A 225 -17.06 7.82 -13.48
N LEU A 226 -18.19 8.29 -12.93
CA LEU A 226 -19.23 8.98 -13.71
C LEU A 226 -18.76 10.35 -14.21
N SER A 227 -17.91 11.06 -13.48
CA SER A 227 -17.35 12.35 -13.92
C SER A 227 -16.50 12.17 -15.18
N TYR A 228 -15.68 11.12 -15.25
CA TYR A 228 -14.93 10.77 -16.46
C TYR A 228 -15.84 10.44 -17.65
N ALA A 229 -16.90 9.66 -17.43
CA ALA A 229 -17.87 9.36 -18.50
C ALA A 229 -18.65 10.61 -18.95
N LEU A 230 -18.98 11.51 -18.03
CA LEU A 230 -19.59 12.79 -18.36
C LEU A 230 -18.62 13.64 -19.20
N LEU A 231 -17.35 13.72 -18.82
CA LEU A 231 -16.33 14.45 -19.56
C LEU A 231 -16.20 13.94 -21.00
N ILE A 232 -16.16 12.62 -21.18
CA ILE A 232 -16.15 11.97 -22.50
C ILE A 232 -17.38 12.36 -23.32
N THR A 233 -18.57 12.29 -22.71
CA THR A 233 -19.86 12.55 -23.36
C THR A 233 -19.97 14.02 -23.81
N VAL A 234 -19.63 14.95 -22.91
CA VAL A 234 -19.60 16.40 -23.17
C VAL A 234 -18.62 16.73 -24.29
N THR A 235 -17.41 16.18 -24.24
CA THR A 235 -16.38 16.41 -25.27
C THR A 235 -16.82 15.89 -26.63
N ARG A 236 -17.51 14.74 -26.67
CA ARG A 236 -18.08 14.15 -27.90
C ARG A 236 -19.39 14.79 -28.35
N LYS A 237 -19.93 15.75 -27.60
CA LYS A 237 -21.25 16.38 -27.84
C LYS A 237 -22.38 15.34 -27.95
N GLN A 238 -22.32 14.31 -27.11
CA GLN A 238 -23.35 13.29 -26.98
C GLN A 238 -24.38 13.69 -25.93
N ASP A 239 -25.56 13.09 -25.94
CA ASP A 239 -26.60 13.35 -24.93
C ASP A 239 -26.14 12.86 -23.55
N SER A 240 -26.00 13.81 -22.63
CA SER A 240 -25.49 13.62 -21.27
C SER A 240 -26.60 13.62 -20.21
N ALA A 241 -27.87 13.84 -20.59
CA ALA A 241 -28.97 14.07 -19.64
C ALA A 241 -29.17 12.91 -18.65
N SER A 242 -29.04 11.67 -19.12
CA SER A 242 -29.18 10.47 -18.27
C SER A 242 -28.03 10.31 -17.27
N LEU A 243 -26.80 10.62 -17.69
CA LEU A 243 -25.62 10.60 -16.83
C LEU A 243 -25.72 11.69 -15.76
N ILE A 244 -26.07 12.92 -16.14
CA ILE A 244 -26.25 14.03 -15.20
C ILE A 244 -27.29 13.66 -14.14
N LYS A 245 -28.44 13.11 -14.55
CA LYS A 245 -29.48 12.66 -13.61
C LYS A 245 -28.96 11.62 -12.63
N THR A 246 -28.16 10.66 -13.11
CA THR A 246 -27.55 9.62 -12.25
C THR A 246 -26.55 10.22 -11.27
N CYS A 247 -25.75 11.20 -11.71
CA CYS A 247 -24.84 11.93 -10.82
C CYS A 247 -25.59 12.69 -9.73
N GLU A 248 -26.66 13.40 -10.08
CA GLU A 248 -27.49 14.14 -9.12
C GLU A 248 -28.15 13.21 -8.09
N GLU A 249 -28.66 12.05 -8.53
CA GLU A 249 -29.22 11.05 -7.62
C GLU A 249 -28.20 10.53 -6.60
N ILE A 250 -26.92 10.38 -6.99
CA ILE A 250 -25.87 9.96 -6.05
C ILE A 250 -25.40 11.13 -5.18
N LEU A 251 -25.30 12.34 -5.73
CA LEU A 251 -25.00 13.57 -5.00
C LEU A 251 -25.97 13.80 -3.83
N ASP A 252 -27.25 13.49 -4.02
CA ASP A 252 -28.28 13.57 -2.96
C ASP A 252 -28.06 12.56 -1.81
N THR A 253 -27.21 11.54 -2.01
CA THR A 253 -26.95 10.48 -1.01
C THR A 253 -25.63 10.64 -0.27
N ILE A 254 -24.75 11.53 -0.71
CA ILE A 254 -23.44 11.73 -0.08
C ILE A 254 -23.60 12.55 1.22
N THR A 255 -22.64 12.42 2.13
CA THR A 255 -22.70 13.14 3.40
C THR A 255 -22.25 14.59 3.24
N ILE A 256 -22.63 15.46 4.20
CA ILE A 256 -22.21 16.87 4.22
C ILE A 256 -20.67 16.99 4.25
N GLU A 257 -19.98 16.03 4.89
CA GLU A 257 -18.51 15.99 4.95
C GLU A 257 -17.88 15.77 3.56
N ASP A 258 -18.61 15.12 2.66
CA ASP A 258 -18.16 14.84 1.30
C ASP A 258 -18.54 15.95 0.29
N GLU A 259 -19.39 16.91 0.66
CA GLU A 259 -19.76 18.05 -0.20
C GLU A 259 -18.56 18.94 -0.52
N GLU A 260 -17.59 19.02 0.40
CA GLU A 260 -16.34 19.77 0.23
C GLU A 260 -15.30 19.00 -0.62
N ASN A 261 -15.64 17.79 -1.09
CA ASN A 261 -14.74 17.01 -1.92
C ASN A 261 -14.56 17.67 -3.31
N GLN A 262 -13.32 17.78 -3.77
CA GLN A 262 -13.01 18.39 -5.07
C GLN A 262 -13.68 17.68 -6.23
N ILE A 263 -13.88 16.35 -6.17
CA ILE A 263 -14.58 15.57 -7.19
C ILE A 263 -16.01 16.10 -7.39
N VAL A 264 -16.69 16.42 -6.30
CA VAL A 264 -18.05 16.98 -6.32
C VAL A 264 -18.02 18.35 -6.97
N THR A 265 -17.05 19.19 -6.61
CA THR A 265 -16.88 20.53 -7.19
C THR A 265 -16.66 20.46 -8.70
N ASP A 266 -15.69 19.67 -9.17
CA ASP A 266 -15.37 19.50 -10.58
C ASP A 266 -16.56 18.95 -11.38
N LEU A 267 -17.27 17.98 -10.81
CA LEU A 267 -18.46 17.40 -11.43
C LEU A 267 -19.59 18.44 -11.58
N LEU A 268 -19.84 19.25 -10.55
CA LEU A 268 -20.85 20.30 -10.60
C LEU A 268 -20.50 21.38 -11.63
N GLU A 269 -19.21 21.73 -11.77
CA GLU A 269 -18.75 22.63 -12.82
C GLU A 269 -19.00 22.06 -14.22
N LEU A 270 -18.73 20.77 -14.41
CA LEU A 270 -18.96 20.09 -15.68
C LEU A 270 -20.45 20.02 -16.04
N ILE A 271 -21.31 19.69 -15.06
CA ILE A 271 -22.78 19.69 -15.22
C ILE A 271 -23.28 21.09 -15.59
N LYS A 272 -22.76 22.14 -14.93
CA LYS A 272 -23.14 23.53 -15.21
C LYS A 272 -22.72 23.96 -16.61
N LEU A 273 -21.52 23.57 -17.06
CA LEU A 273 -21.02 23.87 -18.40
C LEU A 273 -21.89 23.23 -19.48
N GLU A 274 -22.29 21.98 -19.27
CA GLU A 274 -23.14 21.25 -20.21
C GLU A 274 -24.56 21.82 -20.32
N ARG A 275 -25.15 22.22 -19.20
CA ARG A 275 -26.46 22.92 -19.18
C ARG A 275 -26.41 24.23 -19.95
N LYS A 276 -25.31 24.98 -19.80
CA LYS A 276 -25.10 26.24 -20.53
C LYS A 276 -24.99 26.00 -22.04
N ASN A 277 -24.33 24.92 -22.46
CA ASN A 277 -24.20 24.56 -23.87
C ASN A 277 -25.50 24.04 -24.48
N SER A 278 -26.33 23.37 -23.68
CA SER A 278 -27.64 22.84 -24.11
C SER A 278 -28.72 23.92 -24.24
N THR A 279 -28.56 25.04 -23.54
CA THR A 279 -29.46 26.19 -23.66
C THR A 279 -29.10 26.93 -24.95
N ILE A 280 -29.69 26.49 -26.07
CA ILE A 280 -29.64 27.23 -27.34
C ILE A 280 -29.98 28.69 -27.02
N PRO A 281 -29.17 29.69 -27.41
CA PRO A 281 -29.54 31.07 -27.23
C PRO A 281 -30.89 31.24 -27.94
N GLU A 282 -31.96 31.47 -27.17
CA GLU A 282 -33.18 32.04 -27.71
C GLU A 282 -32.73 33.38 -28.30
N PHE A 283 -32.42 33.38 -29.60
CA PHE A 283 -32.28 34.62 -30.34
C PHE A 283 -33.54 35.40 -30.03
N PRO A 284 -33.42 36.64 -29.51
CA PRO A 284 -34.58 37.49 -29.39
C PRO A 284 -35.18 37.52 -30.78
N MET A 285 -36.35 36.91 -30.91
CA MET A 285 -37.14 36.99 -32.12
C MET A 285 -37.60 38.45 -32.15
N GLU A 286 -36.72 39.33 -32.63
CA GLU A 286 -37.06 40.70 -32.95
C GLU A 286 -38.25 40.59 -33.88
N ALA A 287 -39.39 41.03 -33.37
CA ALA A 287 -40.64 41.08 -34.10
C ALA A 287 -40.41 41.87 -35.40
N ARG A 288 -40.11 41.16 -36.49
CA ARG A 288 -40.30 41.68 -37.83
C ARG A 288 -41.78 41.64 -38.12
N ASP A 289 -42.43 42.70 -37.66
CA ASP A 289 -43.73 43.14 -38.09
C ASP A 289 -43.56 43.69 -39.52
N ASP A 290 -43.57 42.81 -40.50
CA ASP A 290 -43.81 43.20 -41.90
C ASP A 290 -44.52 42.06 -42.63
N MET A 291 -45.83 42.29 -42.81
CA MET A 291 -46.71 41.59 -43.73
C MET A 291 -46.09 41.47 -45.13
N VAL A 292 -45.93 40.24 -45.62
CA VAL A 292 -46.16 39.95 -47.04
C VAL A 292 -46.93 38.65 -47.16
N GLU A 293 -48.20 38.83 -47.48
CA GLU A 293 -49.15 37.85 -48.00
C GLU A 293 -48.60 37.29 -49.33
N CYS A 294 -48.27 35.99 -49.37
CA CYS A 294 -48.09 35.27 -50.63
C CYS A 294 -48.67 33.86 -50.54
N ILE A 295 -49.53 33.64 -51.54
CA ILE A 295 -50.37 32.50 -51.86
C ILE A 295 -49.55 31.24 -52.23
N TYR A 296 -50.04 30.09 -51.75
CA TYR A 296 -49.82 28.67 -52.11
C TYR A 296 -49.41 28.35 -53.58
N PRO A 297 -48.77 27.19 -53.92
CA PRO A 297 -49.35 25.87 -53.62
C PRO A 297 -48.42 24.66 -53.37
N GLU A 298 -49.12 23.58 -52.98
CA GLU A 298 -48.76 22.17 -52.81
C GLU A 298 -47.73 21.62 -53.79
N GLU A 299 -46.85 20.72 -53.33
CA GLU A 299 -46.59 19.44 -53.99
C GLU A 299 -45.83 18.45 -53.08
N ASP A 300 -46.03 17.17 -53.41
CA ASP A 300 -45.86 15.93 -52.66
C ASP A 300 -44.42 15.48 -52.29
N VAL A 301 -44.39 14.40 -51.48
CA VAL A 301 -43.49 13.23 -51.53
C VAL A 301 -42.63 12.98 -50.26
N PHE A 302 -43.16 12.07 -49.43
CA PHE A 302 -42.46 11.16 -48.50
C PHE A 302 -41.43 10.26 -49.24
N PRO A 303 -40.36 9.70 -48.61
CA PRO A 303 -40.54 8.83 -47.46
C PRO A 303 -39.44 8.78 -46.38
N THR A 304 -39.97 8.49 -45.18
CA THR A 304 -39.42 7.71 -44.06
C THR A 304 -38.19 6.84 -44.34
N ALA A 305 -37.18 6.97 -43.47
CA ALA A 305 -36.29 5.88 -43.10
C ALA A 305 -36.29 5.71 -41.57
N LYS A 306 -36.94 4.63 -41.12
CA LYS A 306 -36.86 4.08 -39.77
C LYS A 306 -35.45 3.55 -39.53
N LYS A 307 -34.87 3.83 -38.37
CA LYS A 307 -33.97 2.89 -37.68
C LYS A 307 -34.27 2.91 -36.19
N ASP A 308 -34.93 1.85 -35.76
CA ASP A 308 -35.09 1.44 -34.39
C ASP A 308 -33.73 1.09 -33.79
N CYS A 309 -33.39 1.69 -32.65
CA CYS A 309 -32.48 1.09 -31.69
C CYS A 309 -33.00 1.45 -30.29
N LYS A 310 -33.94 0.64 -29.79
CA LYS A 310 -34.41 0.71 -28.40
C LYS A 310 -33.40 -0.02 -27.52
N PHE A 311 -32.66 0.74 -26.71
CA PHE A 311 -32.15 0.21 -25.45
C PHE A 311 -33.32 0.18 -24.46
N GLN A 312 -33.65 -1.02 -23.99
CA GLN A 312 -34.68 -1.25 -23.00
C GLN A 312 -34.00 -1.85 -21.78
N THR A 313 -33.65 -1.00 -20.83
CA THR A 313 -33.13 -1.39 -19.51
C THR A 313 -34.31 -1.83 -18.66
N THR A 314 -34.47 -3.13 -18.45
CA THR A 314 -35.40 -3.68 -17.46
C THR A 314 -34.68 -3.81 -16.13
N LEU A 315 -35.02 -2.94 -15.17
CA LEU A 315 -34.72 -3.11 -13.76
C LEU A 315 -36.03 -2.91 -12.98
N ASP A 316 -36.74 -4.01 -12.76
CA ASP A 316 -37.85 -4.10 -11.81
C ASP A 316 -37.98 -5.58 -11.42
N GLU A 317 -37.45 -5.94 -10.26
CA GLU A 317 -37.98 -6.95 -9.33
C GLU A 317 -36.93 -7.17 -8.23
N LEU A 318 -37.21 -6.66 -7.02
CA LEU A 318 -37.01 -7.33 -5.74
C LEU A 318 -37.52 -6.40 -4.64
N THR A 319 -38.83 -6.49 -4.38
CA THR A 319 -39.45 -6.00 -3.15
C THR A 319 -39.79 -7.18 -2.24
N SER A 320 -39.52 -6.97 -0.95
CA SER A 320 -40.07 -7.66 0.21
C SER A 320 -39.68 -9.12 0.47
N SER A 321 -39.01 -9.34 1.61
CA SER A 321 -39.64 -10.12 2.67
C SER A 321 -39.04 -9.72 4.02
N ASP A 322 -39.92 -9.15 4.84
CA ASP A 322 -39.78 -9.01 6.28
C ASP A 322 -39.74 -10.40 6.93
N GLU A 323 -38.72 -10.69 7.73
CA GLU A 323 -38.86 -11.63 8.85
C GLU A 323 -38.18 -11.05 10.09
N ALA A 324 -39.02 -10.54 10.97
CA ALA A 324 -38.71 -10.29 12.37
C ALA A 324 -38.64 -11.63 13.11
N MET A 325 -37.51 -11.91 13.75
CA MET A 325 -37.39 -13.00 14.74
C MET A 325 -36.66 -12.49 15.98
N ASP A 326 -37.51 -12.31 16.98
CA ASP A 326 -37.35 -12.29 18.42
C ASP A 326 -36.01 -12.65 19.08
N LEU A 327 -35.74 -11.85 20.11
CA LEU A 327 -34.78 -12.07 21.19
C LEU A 327 -35.25 -13.22 22.08
N SER A 328 -34.42 -14.24 22.30
CA SER A 328 -34.41 -14.89 23.62
C SER A 328 -33.03 -15.46 23.98
N SER A 329 -32.60 -15.05 25.16
CA SER A 329 -31.48 -15.53 25.95
C SER A 329 -31.60 -17.02 26.28
N ASN A 330 -30.49 -17.76 26.28
CA ASN A 330 -30.18 -18.73 27.35
C ASN A 330 -28.73 -19.20 27.26
N VAL A 331 -27.93 -18.78 28.24
CA VAL A 331 -26.60 -19.33 28.57
C VAL A 331 -26.80 -20.46 29.60
N PRO A 332 -26.18 -21.62 29.43
CA PRO A 332 -25.84 -22.50 30.54
C PRO A 332 -24.32 -22.56 30.78
N PRO A 333 -23.90 -22.83 32.04
CA PRO A 333 -22.52 -22.65 32.49
C PRO A 333 -21.61 -23.85 32.16
N ALA A 334 -20.31 -23.56 32.24
CA ALA A 334 -19.17 -24.45 32.05
C ALA A 334 -19.24 -25.77 32.83
N VAL A 335 -18.83 -26.87 32.18
CA VAL A 335 -18.45 -28.12 32.82
C VAL A 335 -17.02 -28.48 32.40
N LEU A 336 -16.13 -28.50 33.40
CA LEU A 336 -14.78 -29.03 33.36
C LEU A 336 -14.82 -30.55 33.13
N MET A 337 -14.19 -31.04 32.06
CA MET A 337 -13.88 -32.46 31.89
C MET A 337 -12.36 -32.62 31.76
N VAL A 338 -11.77 -33.17 32.81
CA VAL A 338 -10.39 -33.64 32.90
C VAL A 338 -10.34 -35.02 32.24
N GLY A 339 -9.63 -35.15 31.13
CA GLY A 339 -9.31 -36.44 30.50
C GLY A 339 -7.93 -36.95 30.93
N PRO A 340 -7.75 -38.25 31.22
CA PRO A 340 -6.46 -38.83 31.61
C PRO A 340 -5.55 -39.11 30.39
N PRO A 341 -4.24 -39.26 30.61
CA PRO A 341 -3.23 -39.34 29.53
C PRO A 341 -3.23 -40.72 28.83
N ILE A 342 -3.08 -40.68 27.51
CA ILE A 342 -2.91 -41.85 26.65
C ILE A 342 -1.40 -42.18 26.58
N ASP A 343 -1.07 -43.40 26.98
CA ASP A 343 0.25 -44.02 26.92
C ASP A 343 0.53 -44.51 25.49
N ILE A 344 1.56 -43.97 24.84
CA ILE A 344 2.00 -44.38 23.49
C ILE A 344 3.37 -45.03 23.64
N SER A 345 3.33 -46.33 23.93
CA SER A 345 4.50 -47.19 23.95
C SER A 345 4.18 -48.43 23.09
N SER A 346 5.08 -48.75 22.17
CA SER A 346 5.12 -49.95 21.30
C SER A 346 4.45 -49.84 19.93
N LEU A 347 5.26 -49.62 18.88
CA LEU A 347 5.19 -50.39 17.63
C LEU A 347 6.58 -50.41 16.97
N THR A 348 7.14 -51.63 16.91
CA THR A 348 8.38 -52.01 16.22
C THR A 348 8.18 -52.10 14.70
N PRO A 349 9.21 -51.88 13.87
CA PRO A 349 9.09 -51.89 12.42
C PRO A 349 9.23 -53.31 11.82
N VAL A 350 8.40 -53.61 10.83
CA VAL A 350 8.50 -54.78 9.94
C VAL A 350 9.18 -54.34 8.63
N PRO A 351 10.20 -55.04 8.12
CA PRO A 351 10.83 -54.72 6.85
C PRO A 351 10.06 -55.39 5.70
N MET A 352 9.72 -54.63 4.67
CA MET A 352 9.16 -55.16 3.42
C MET A 352 10.07 -54.81 2.25
N SER A 353 10.45 -55.88 1.57
CA SER A 353 11.43 -56.02 0.50
C SER A 353 10.96 -55.40 -0.82
N CYS A 354 11.92 -54.86 -1.57
CA CYS A 354 11.77 -54.44 -2.96
C CYS A 354 11.33 -55.59 -3.89
N PRO A 355 10.68 -55.24 -5.01
CA PRO A 355 11.02 -55.83 -6.28
C PRO A 355 11.40 -54.76 -7.32
N THR A 356 12.56 -55.00 -7.95
CA THR A 356 13.02 -54.47 -9.23
C THR A 356 11.95 -54.57 -10.33
N PRO A 357 11.84 -53.56 -11.22
CA PRO A 357 11.27 -53.77 -12.54
C PRO A 357 12.35 -53.88 -13.62
N GLU A 358 12.05 -54.80 -14.52
CA GLU A 358 12.79 -55.22 -15.69
C GLU A 358 13.00 -54.10 -16.72
N GLN A 359 14.11 -54.24 -17.43
CA GLN A 359 14.48 -53.51 -18.62
C GLN A 359 13.42 -53.66 -19.72
N ARG A 360 12.92 -52.54 -20.26
CA ARG A 360 12.41 -52.48 -21.63
C ARG A 360 13.14 -51.37 -22.38
N GLN A 361 14.02 -51.80 -23.28
CA GLN A 361 14.46 -51.02 -24.43
C GLN A 361 13.30 -50.95 -25.43
N VAL A 362 12.82 -49.74 -25.76
CA VAL A 362 12.19 -49.47 -27.06
C VAL A 362 12.56 -48.05 -27.49
N MET A 363 12.81 -47.92 -28.78
CA MET A 363 13.52 -46.88 -29.52
C MET A 363 12.78 -45.53 -29.64
N SER A 364 13.57 -44.47 -29.84
CA SER A 364 13.12 -43.13 -30.26
C SER A 364 12.44 -43.12 -31.63
N PRO A 365 11.51 -42.18 -31.85
CA PRO A 365 11.31 -41.54 -33.14
C PRO A 365 11.58 -40.03 -33.03
N LEU A 366 12.68 -39.63 -33.64
CA LEU A 366 12.94 -38.28 -34.15
C LEU A 366 12.49 -38.30 -35.62
N GLN A 367 11.86 -37.21 -36.08
CA GLN A 367 11.28 -36.97 -37.41
C GLN A 367 9.75 -37.10 -37.46
N GLU A 368 9.07 -36.02 -37.11
CA GLU A 368 8.02 -35.43 -37.97
C GLU A 368 7.71 -34.02 -37.47
N MET A 369 7.30 -33.15 -38.41
CA MET A 369 6.97 -31.73 -38.24
C MET A 369 8.13 -30.74 -38.45
N SER A 370 8.68 -30.81 -39.66
CA SER A 370 8.92 -29.59 -40.45
C SER A 370 7.63 -29.29 -41.21
N LEU A 371 7.10 -28.07 -41.06
CA LEU A 371 6.36 -27.25 -42.03
C LEU A 371 5.44 -26.29 -41.26
N PHE A 372 5.85 -25.04 -41.08
CA PHE A 372 5.08 -23.81 -41.36
C PHE A 372 5.90 -22.56 -40.98
N SER A 373 6.08 -21.68 -41.98
CA SER A 373 6.41 -20.23 -41.98
C SER A 373 7.66 -19.76 -41.20
N GLN A 374 8.78 -19.41 -41.84
CA GLN A 374 9.09 -18.18 -42.61
C GLN A 374 8.83 -16.84 -41.89
N ASP A 375 9.94 -16.11 -41.72
CA ASP A 375 10.14 -14.68 -41.50
C ASP A 375 9.87 -14.05 -40.12
N SER A 376 10.90 -14.05 -39.27
CA SER A 376 11.50 -12.81 -38.75
C SER A 376 12.85 -13.09 -38.08
N ARG A 377 13.86 -12.33 -38.49
CA ARG A 377 15.26 -12.47 -38.07
C ARG A 377 15.43 -11.89 -36.67
N LEU A 378 15.82 -12.73 -35.70
CA LEU A 378 16.36 -12.30 -34.41
C LEU A 378 17.89 -12.08 -34.55
N PRO A 379 18.46 -10.99 -34.00
CA PRO A 379 19.90 -10.85 -33.93
C PRO A 379 20.45 -11.64 -32.74
N THR A 380 21.38 -12.54 -33.03
CA THR A 380 22.22 -13.25 -32.06
C THR A 380 23.15 -12.25 -31.37
N PHE A 381 22.99 -12.02 -30.08
CA PHE A 381 23.99 -11.32 -29.27
C PHE A 381 24.97 -12.35 -28.69
N SER A 382 26.16 -12.42 -29.30
CA SER A 382 27.34 -13.06 -28.75
C SER A 382 28.26 -12.01 -28.13
N THR A 383 28.65 -12.29 -26.88
CA THR A 383 29.98 -12.03 -26.32
C THR A 383 30.41 -10.56 -26.16
N MET A 384 30.23 -10.02 -24.94
CA MET A 384 31.12 -8.97 -24.42
C MET A 384 31.91 -9.51 -23.23
N MET A 385 33.21 -9.66 -23.46
CA MET A 385 34.23 -9.96 -22.47
C MET A 385 34.55 -8.71 -21.66
N LEU A 386 34.58 -8.87 -20.34
CA LEU A 386 35.09 -7.90 -19.37
C LEU A 386 36.61 -7.74 -19.53
N ASN A 387 37.10 -6.51 -19.38
CA ASN A 387 38.47 -6.24 -18.93
C ASN A 387 38.51 -5.02 -17.99
N PRO A 388 39.42 -4.98 -17.00
CA PRO A 388 39.27 -4.15 -15.82
C PRO A 388 40.20 -2.91 -15.77
N LEU A 389 39.82 -1.99 -14.87
CA LEU A 389 40.60 -0.99 -14.13
C LEU A 389 41.21 0.22 -14.90
N GLY A 390 40.75 1.40 -14.47
CA GLY A 390 41.44 2.68 -14.65
C GLY A 390 41.01 3.64 -13.53
N GLU A 391 41.88 3.85 -12.56
CA GLU A 391 41.78 4.84 -11.48
C GLU A 391 41.57 6.25 -12.06
N SER A 392 40.66 7.04 -11.50
CA SER A 392 40.72 8.50 -11.68
C SER A 392 40.23 9.28 -10.46
N ASN A 393 40.95 10.38 -10.24
CA ASN A 393 41.00 11.23 -9.07
C ASN A 393 39.75 12.11 -8.89
N ILE A 394 39.28 12.25 -7.66
CA ILE A 394 38.22 13.20 -7.26
C ILE A 394 38.88 14.49 -6.75
N PRO A 395 38.54 15.68 -7.28
CA PRO A 395 38.80 16.95 -6.61
C PRO A 395 37.59 17.41 -5.80
N SER A 396 37.87 17.80 -4.56
CA SER A 396 36.94 18.32 -3.55
C SER A 396 36.47 19.75 -3.92
N PHE A 397 35.15 19.99 -3.90
CA PHE A 397 34.57 21.32 -4.05
C PHE A 397 33.93 21.80 -2.74
N HIS A 398 34.27 23.04 -2.40
CA HIS A 398 33.86 23.80 -1.23
C HIS A 398 32.66 24.68 -1.62
N ILE A 399 31.52 24.58 -0.93
CA ILE A 399 30.35 25.44 -1.16
C ILE A 399 30.14 26.34 0.06
N GLU A 400 30.17 27.66 -0.17
CA GLU A 400 29.83 28.71 0.79
C GLU A 400 28.30 28.89 0.86
N GLU A 401 27.75 28.85 2.08
CA GLU A 401 26.37 29.25 2.38
C GLU A 401 26.20 30.77 2.36
N LYS A 402 25.17 31.26 1.66
CA LYS A 402 24.80 32.68 1.69
C LYS A 402 23.32 32.87 2.05
N LYS A 403 23.08 33.26 3.31
CA LYS A 403 21.79 33.69 3.87
C LYS A 403 21.25 34.94 3.16
N ARG A 404 19.96 34.92 2.79
CA ARG A 404 19.15 36.15 2.60
C ARG A 404 17.72 35.99 3.12
N GLN A 405 17.27 37.08 3.74
CA GLN A 405 16.03 37.29 4.47
C GLN A 405 14.82 37.40 3.54
N GLN A 406 13.67 36.84 3.96
CA GLN A 406 12.36 37.06 3.36
C GLN A 406 11.59 38.17 4.10
N VAL A 407 10.86 38.98 3.33
CA VAL A 407 9.89 39.99 3.77
C VAL A 407 8.50 39.47 3.37
N GLY A 408 7.57 39.39 4.33
CA GLY A 408 6.25 38.82 4.14
C GLY A 408 5.25 39.74 3.45
N LEU A 409 4.42 39.15 2.58
CA LEU A 409 3.15 39.67 2.04
C LEU A 409 2.22 38.46 1.78
N PRO A 410 0.88 38.63 1.84
CA PRO A 410 -0.07 37.55 2.10
C PRO A 410 -0.37 36.71 0.86
N SER A 411 -0.48 35.39 1.06
CA SER A 411 -0.65 34.32 0.07
C SER A 411 -2.09 34.17 -0.45
N GLN A 412 -2.20 33.77 -1.72
CA GLN A 412 -3.35 33.07 -2.29
C GLN A 412 -2.98 31.58 -2.35
N GLU A 413 -3.79 30.72 -1.76
CA GLU A 413 -3.59 29.26 -1.64
C GLU A 413 -4.50 28.52 -2.64
N GLY A 414 -4.01 27.43 -3.24
CA GLY A 414 -4.77 26.44 -4.01
C GLY A 414 -3.91 25.18 -4.22
N LEU A 415 -4.37 24.05 -4.77
CA LEU A 415 -5.69 23.39 -4.67
C LEU A 415 -5.52 21.87 -4.36
N PHE A 416 -4.28 21.38 -4.17
CA PHE A 416 -3.94 20.12 -3.50
C PHE A 416 -2.55 20.24 -2.86
N ALA A 417 -2.38 21.20 -1.97
CA ALA A 417 -1.49 20.93 -0.85
C ALA A 417 -2.18 19.81 -0.06
N ARG A 418 -1.58 18.61 0.00
CA ARG A 418 -1.80 17.77 1.18
C ARG A 418 -1.68 18.71 2.37
N SER A 419 -2.68 18.64 3.26
CA SER A 419 -2.51 18.93 4.67
C SER A 419 -1.07 18.64 5.00
N LEU A 420 -0.24 19.69 5.16
CA LEU A 420 1.09 19.59 5.70
C LEU A 420 0.88 18.69 6.91
N PHE A 421 1.28 17.42 6.87
CA PHE A 421 1.34 16.65 8.09
C PHE A 421 2.17 17.54 8.98
N PRO A 422 1.59 18.11 10.05
CA PRO A 422 2.33 19.08 10.82
C PRO A 422 3.55 18.31 11.29
N THR A 423 4.74 18.71 10.82
CA THR A 423 5.99 18.23 11.39
C THR A 423 5.77 18.32 12.89
N PRO A 424 5.83 17.20 13.63
CA PRO A 424 5.40 17.14 15.00
C PRO A 424 6.03 18.33 15.68
N SER A 425 5.17 19.22 16.21
CA SER A 425 5.63 20.48 16.76
C SER A 425 6.83 20.16 17.64
N LEU A 426 7.94 20.91 17.52
CA LEU A 426 9.18 20.59 18.25
C LEU A 426 8.93 20.33 19.76
N GLN A 427 7.85 20.93 20.28
CA GLN A 427 7.30 20.67 21.60
C GLN A 427 6.75 19.25 21.80
N SER A 428 5.89 18.68 20.95
CA SER A 428 5.36 17.31 21.12
C SER A 428 6.48 16.27 21.18
N SER A 429 7.53 16.45 20.37
CA SER A 429 8.74 15.63 20.36
C SER A 429 9.39 15.52 21.75
N SER A 430 9.52 16.63 22.48
CA SER A 430 10.13 16.66 23.81
C SER A 430 9.32 15.90 24.87
N TYR A 431 7.98 15.95 24.78
CA TYR A 431 7.12 15.27 25.75
C TYR A 431 7.13 13.75 25.56
N TYR A 432 7.13 13.25 24.33
CA TYR A 432 7.22 11.80 24.10
C TYR A 432 8.59 11.26 24.55
N LYS A 433 9.70 11.95 24.24
CA LYS A 433 11.05 11.54 24.67
C LYS A 433 11.15 11.45 26.18
N ALA A 434 10.57 12.44 26.88
CA ALA A 434 10.47 12.43 28.32
C ALA A 434 9.63 11.26 28.85
N PHE A 435 8.54 10.92 28.16
CA PHE A 435 7.69 9.77 28.49
C PHE A 435 8.49 8.47 28.41
N ILE A 436 9.14 8.19 27.28
CA ILE A 436 9.97 6.99 27.09
C ILE A 436 11.07 6.90 28.16
N ALA A 437 11.82 7.99 28.39
CA ALA A 437 12.88 8.03 29.41
C ALA A 437 12.35 7.72 30.83
N GLY A 438 11.13 8.17 31.15
CA GLY A 438 10.45 7.84 32.38
C GLY A 438 10.25 6.33 32.57
N PHE A 439 9.76 5.66 31.52
CA PHE A 439 9.56 4.21 31.52
C PHE A 439 10.88 3.44 31.55
N GLU A 440 11.88 3.86 30.75
CA GLU A 440 13.22 3.26 30.77
C GLU A 440 13.84 3.28 32.16
N LYS A 441 13.62 4.34 32.94
CA LYS A 441 14.12 4.45 34.31
C LYS A 441 13.48 3.43 35.26
N ILE A 442 12.19 3.13 35.13
CA ILE A 442 11.53 2.13 35.98
C ILE A 442 11.78 0.70 35.48
N ILE A 443 12.03 0.51 34.18
CA ILE A 443 12.40 -0.80 33.60
C ILE A 443 13.85 -1.18 33.97
N SER A 444 14.80 -0.23 33.92
CA SER A 444 16.23 -0.52 34.07
C SER A 444 16.72 -0.80 35.50
N ASN A 445 15.86 -0.63 36.51
CA ASN A 445 16.25 -0.92 37.90
C ASN A 445 16.35 -2.42 38.22
N ASN A 446 15.81 -3.28 37.36
CA ASN A 446 15.94 -4.72 37.48
C ASN A 446 16.96 -5.15 36.41
N ASN A 447 18.10 -5.69 36.82
CA ASN A 447 19.28 -6.00 35.97
C ASN A 447 19.01 -6.92 34.75
N THR A 448 17.78 -7.42 34.59
CA THR A 448 17.22 -7.90 33.34
C THR A 448 15.80 -7.36 33.27
N ALA A 449 15.41 -6.69 32.18
CA ALA A 449 14.03 -6.29 32.00
C ALA A 449 13.20 -7.55 31.86
N ASP A 450 12.51 -7.94 32.94
CA ASP A 450 11.57 -9.05 32.92
C ASP A 450 10.54 -8.76 31.82
N PRO A 451 10.49 -9.56 30.73
CA PRO A 451 9.57 -9.33 29.63
C PRO A 451 8.12 -9.26 30.11
N LYS A 452 7.78 -10.00 31.17
CA LYS A 452 6.46 -9.95 31.79
C LYS A 452 6.18 -8.58 32.42
N TYR A 453 7.15 -7.98 33.09
CA TYR A 453 7.00 -6.64 33.67
C TYR A 453 6.80 -5.58 32.57
N VAL A 454 7.59 -5.66 31.50
CA VAL A 454 7.50 -4.75 30.34
C VAL A 454 6.15 -4.90 29.62
N ALA A 455 5.70 -6.14 29.38
CA ALA A 455 4.39 -6.44 28.82
C ALA A 455 3.24 -5.89 29.67
N ASN A 456 3.32 -6.03 31.01
CA ASN A 456 2.31 -5.46 31.90
C ASN A 456 2.28 -3.92 31.81
N LEU A 457 3.43 -3.24 31.71
CA LEU A 457 3.46 -1.78 31.54
C LEU A 457 2.77 -1.35 30.25
N LEU A 458 3.06 -2.03 29.13
CA LEU A 458 2.42 -1.73 27.84
C LEU A 458 0.92 -2.03 27.88
N SER A 459 0.50 -3.06 28.62
CA SER A 459 -0.93 -3.36 28.79
C SER A 459 -1.69 -2.26 29.56
N LEU A 460 -1.04 -1.57 30.49
CA LEU A 460 -1.65 -0.40 31.16
C LEU A 460 -1.79 0.79 30.19
N ILE A 461 -0.88 0.94 29.23
CA ILE A 461 -1.01 1.93 28.17
C ILE A 461 -2.22 1.57 27.28
N ALA A 462 -2.36 0.29 26.91
CA ALA A 462 -3.52 -0.19 26.15
C ALA A 462 -4.84 0.05 26.89
N ASP A 463 -4.87 -0.20 28.21
CA ASP A 463 -6.04 0.01 29.06
C ASP A 463 -6.50 1.49 29.06
N PHE A 464 -5.58 2.44 29.00
CA PHE A 464 -5.90 3.88 28.94
C PHE A 464 -6.75 4.22 27.69
N PHE A 465 -6.35 3.72 26.52
CA PHE A 465 -7.09 3.93 25.27
C PHE A 465 -8.39 3.13 25.23
N ARG A 466 -8.37 1.87 25.69
CA ARG A 466 -9.57 1.02 25.78
C ARG A 466 -10.67 1.65 26.65
N GLU A 467 -10.28 2.31 27.74
CA GLU A 467 -11.21 3.03 28.63
C GLU A 467 -11.65 4.40 28.09
N TYR A 468 -11.26 4.77 26.86
CA TYR A 468 -11.61 6.04 26.21
C TYR A 468 -11.22 7.26 27.03
N ARG A 469 -10.07 7.18 27.72
CA ARG A 469 -9.55 8.29 28.53
C ARG A 469 -8.78 9.33 27.71
N ALA A 470 -8.44 9.00 26.47
CA ALA A 470 -7.74 9.91 25.58
C ALA A 470 -8.69 11.01 25.07
N THR A 471 -8.43 12.26 25.44
CA THR A 471 -9.22 13.42 25.05
C THR A 471 -8.92 13.81 23.60
N GLY A 472 -9.97 14.08 22.81
CA GLY A 472 -9.83 14.50 21.41
C GLY A 472 -9.58 13.35 20.42
N ILE A 473 -9.29 12.13 20.89
CA ILE A 473 -9.16 10.95 20.02
C ILE A 473 -10.54 10.33 19.83
N PRO A 474 -11.02 10.14 18.58
CA PRO A 474 -12.29 9.48 18.35
C PRO A 474 -12.31 8.05 18.92
N LYS A 475 -13.49 7.61 19.36
CA LYS A 475 -13.67 6.31 20.01
C LYS A 475 -13.19 5.15 19.13
N ARG A 476 -13.38 5.26 17.81
CA ARG A 476 -12.95 4.28 16.82
C ARG A 476 -11.44 4.10 16.84
N ASP A 477 -10.69 5.19 16.83
CA ASP A 477 -9.23 5.17 16.78
C ASP A 477 -8.63 4.73 18.11
N ALA A 478 -9.24 5.12 19.23
CA ALA A 478 -8.88 4.59 20.54
C ALA A 478 -9.04 3.06 20.64
N ILE A 479 -10.01 2.46 19.94
CA ILE A 479 -10.16 0.99 19.86
C ILE A 479 -9.01 0.36 19.07
N LEU A 480 -8.62 0.99 17.95
CA LEU A 480 -7.52 0.53 17.10
C LEU A 480 -6.19 0.58 17.87
N ILE A 481 -5.85 1.73 18.44
CA ILE A 481 -4.65 1.93 19.28
C ILE A 481 -4.60 0.89 20.41
N ALA A 482 -5.71 0.69 21.12
CA ALA A 482 -5.76 -0.29 22.21
C ALA A 482 -5.54 -1.73 21.70
N PHE A 483 -6.14 -2.09 20.57
CA PHE A 483 -5.97 -3.40 19.95
C PHE A 483 -4.51 -3.65 19.55
N ASP A 484 -3.88 -2.70 18.86
CA ASP A 484 -2.49 -2.79 18.40
C ASP A 484 -1.51 -2.91 19.57
N LEU A 485 -1.73 -2.11 20.62
CA LEU A 485 -0.94 -2.20 21.85
C LEU A 485 -1.06 -3.59 22.50
N TYR A 486 -2.27 -4.18 22.56
CA TYR A 486 -2.37 -5.55 23.07
C TYR A 486 -1.69 -6.59 22.16
N GLN A 487 -1.67 -6.39 20.84
CA GLN A 487 -0.88 -7.25 19.95
C GLN A 487 0.61 -7.13 20.28
N HIS A 488 1.15 -5.92 20.47
CA HIS A 488 2.53 -5.71 20.90
C HIS A 488 2.83 -6.30 22.29
N VAL A 489 1.88 -6.25 23.22
CA VAL A 489 1.99 -6.94 24.52
C VAL A 489 2.19 -8.45 24.31
N LEU A 490 1.45 -9.05 23.37
CA LEU A 490 1.57 -10.48 23.04
C LEU A 490 2.88 -10.80 22.29
N LYS A 491 3.47 -9.85 21.57
CA LYS A 491 4.83 -9.99 21.01
C LYS A 491 5.91 -10.02 22.10
N ILE A 492 5.78 -9.18 23.12
CA ILE A 492 6.72 -9.14 24.26
C ILE A 492 6.55 -10.38 25.15
N TYR A 493 5.31 -10.76 25.43
CA TYR A 493 4.98 -11.90 26.28
C TYR A 493 3.70 -12.61 25.80
N SER A 494 3.85 -13.65 24.98
CA SER A 494 2.74 -14.40 24.40
C SER A 494 1.80 -15.05 25.42
N GLY A 495 2.28 -15.30 26.65
CA GLY A 495 1.49 -15.81 27.77
C GLY A 495 0.69 -14.74 28.53
N HIS A 496 0.58 -13.50 28.02
CA HIS A 496 -0.11 -12.42 28.72
C HIS A 496 -1.64 -12.60 28.68
N THR A 497 -2.20 -13.18 29.74
CA THR A 497 -3.62 -13.54 29.83
C THR A 497 -4.56 -12.35 29.62
N ILE A 498 -4.24 -11.21 30.23
CA ILE A 498 -5.05 -9.99 30.15
C ILE A 498 -5.10 -9.44 28.72
N ALA A 499 -3.97 -9.46 28.01
CA ALA A 499 -3.92 -8.96 26.64
C ALA A 499 -4.64 -9.91 25.69
N THR A 500 -4.47 -11.22 25.88
CA THR A 500 -5.22 -12.24 25.13
C THR A 500 -6.73 -12.05 25.29
N GLU A 501 -7.19 -11.90 26.53
CA GLU A 501 -8.60 -11.70 26.85
C GLU A 501 -9.15 -10.41 26.23
N TYR A 502 -8.44 -9.28 26.40
CA TYR A 502 -8.90 -8.00 25.88
C TYR A 502 -8.81 -7.88 24.36
N SER A 503 -7.77 -8.43 23.70
CA SER A 503 -7.73 -8.52 22.24
C SER A 503 -8.91 -9.32 21.71
N CYS A 504 -9.21 -10.48 22.30
CA CYS A 504 -10.37 -11.28 21.91
C CYS A 504 -11.70 -10.55 22.15
N TYR A 505 -11.82 -9.85 23.28
CA TYR A 505 -13.00 -9.06 23.61
C TYR A 505 -13.21 -7.90 22.61
N LEU A 506 -12.16 -7.13 22.33
CA LEU A 506 -12.20 -6.04 21.36
C LEU A 506 -12.59 -6.56 19.98
N LEU A 507 -11.97 -7.65 19.52
CA LEU A 507 -12.27 -8.26 18.22
C LEU A 507 -13.74 -8.70 18.11
N ARG A 508 -14.28 -9.35 19.15
CA ARG A 508 -15.68 -9.78 19.18
C ARG A 508 -16.63 -8.60 19.22
N LYS A 509 -16.36 -7.61 20.06
CA LYS A 509 -17.26 -6.47 20.29
C LYS A 509 -17.22 -5.45 19.15
N HIS A 510 -16.07 -5.26 18.52
CA HIS A 510 -15.81 -4.23 17.52
C HIS A 510 -15.41 -4.83 16.16
N LYS A 511 -15.99 -5.99 15.83
CA LYS A 511 -15.68 -6.75 14.59
C LYS A 511 -15.74 -5.89 13.32
N LYS A 512 -16.68 -4.95 13.22
CA LYS A 512 -16.79 -4.07 12.03
C LYS A 512 -15.58 -3.15 11.86
N ILE A 513 -14.96 -2.71 12.95
CA ILE A 513 -13.80 -1.81 12.94
C ILE A 513 -12.52 -2.64 12.75
N LEU A 514 -12.41 -3.76 13.47
CA LEU A 514 -11.16 -4.54 13.54
C LEU A 514 -11.00 -5.59 12.44
N ARG A 515 -12.09 -6.08 11.83
CA ARG A 515 -11.98 -7.13 10.80
C ARG A 515 -11.22 -6.66 9.56
N PRO A 516 -11.43 -5.45 9.00
CA PRO A 516 -10.56 -4.95 7.93
C PRO A 516 -9.11 -4.88 8.40
N TYR A 517 -8.90 -4.43 9.64
CA TYR A 517 -7.58 -4.30 10.24
C TYR A 517 -6.87 -5.65 10.44
N GLU A 518 -7.58 -6.76 10.66
CA GLU A 518 -6.98 -8.11 10.69
C GLU A 518 -6.43 -8.57 9.33
N HIS A 519 -6.91 -8.00 8.22
CA HIS A 519 -6.46 -8.37 6.88
C HIS A 519 -5.23 -7.56 6.45
N PHE A 520 -5.10 -6.33 6.95
CA PHE A 520 -3.98 -5.43 6.64
C PHE A 520 -2.88 -5.44 7.71
N GLY A 521 -3.27 -5.65 8.97
CA GLY A 521 -2.33 -5.88 10.06
C GLY A 521 -1.65 -7.21 9.80
N SER A 522 -0.36 -7.17 9.49
CA SER A 522 0.49 -8.34 9.38
C SER A 522 0.14 -9.29 10.54
N HIS A 523 -0.30 -10.51 10.22
CA HIS A 523 -0.40 -11.56 11.22
C HIS A 523 0.99 -11.72 11.80
N VAL A 524 1.28 -11.00 12.89
CA VAL A 524 2.62 -10.97 13.46
C VAL A 524 2.83 -12.34 14.07
N ARG A 525 3.39 -13.24 13.26
CA ARG A 525 3.99 -14.45 13.74
C ARG A 525 5.04 -13.98 14.74
N PRO A 526 4.96 -14.39 16.01
CA PRO A 526 6.00 -14.03 16.96
C PRO A 526 7.31 -14.58 16.40
N GLU A 527 8.19 -13.71 15.91
CA GLU A 527 9.51 -14.11 15.41
C GLU A 527 10.29 -14.86 16.51
N VAL A 528 9.95 -14.54 17.76
CA VAL A 528 10.48 -15.15 18.97
C VAL A 528 9.41 -16.05 19.62
N ASN A 529 9.08 -17.16 18.96
CA ASN A 529 8.02 -18.10 19.41
C ASN A 529 8.34 -18.89 20.69
N SER A 530 9.43 -18.58 21.40
CA SER A 530 9.81 -19.29 22.62
C SER A 530 10.09 -18.30 23.72
N SER A 531 9.32 -18.42 24.82
CA SER A 531 9.62 -17.81 26.11
C SER A 531 11.01 -18.19 26.68
N ARG A 532 11.78 -19.01 25.93
CA ARG A 532 13.14 -19.43 26.23
C ARG A 532 14.21 -18.72 25.38
N ASP A 533 13.87 -17.75 24.52
CA ASP A 533 14.91 -16.97 23.83
C ASP A 533 15.71 -16.15 24.85
N PRO A 534 17.03 -16.39 25.01
CA PRO A 534 17.85 -15.65 25.95
C PRO A 534 17.96 -14.15 25.65
N ARG A 535 17.62 -13.72 24.42
CA ARG A 535 17.61 -12.31 24.01
C ARG A 535 16.34 -11.57 24.41
N LEU A 536 15.28 -12.28 24.80
CA LEU A 536 13.97 -11.70 25.09
C LEU A 536 14.00 -10.51 26.07
N PRO A 537 14.83 -10.49 27.15
CA PRO A 537 14.94 -9.33 28.02
C PRO A 537 15.49 -8.07 27.33
N PHE A 538 16.37 -8.22 26.34
CA PHE A 538 16.89 -7.09 25.56
C PHE A 538 15.87 -6.63 24.51
N VAL A 539 15.33 -7.57 23.74
CA VAL A 539 14.37 -7.29 22.66
C VAL A 539 13.05 -6.74 23.20
N SER A 540 12.61 -7.16 24.39
CA SER A 540 11.39 -6.64 25.02
C SER A 540 11.42 -5.12 25.26
N LYS A 541 12.59 -4.54 25.58
CA LYS A 541 12.72 -3.09 25.70
C LYS A 541 12.55 -2.39 24.36
N THR A 542 13.16 -2.95 23.32
CA THR A 542 13.04 -2.42 21.95
C THR A 542 11.59 -2.48 21.50
N PHE A 543 10.92 -3.62 21.63
CA PHE A 543 9.49 -3.75 21.28
C PHE A 543 8.60 -2.80 22.08
N PHE A 544 8.87 -2.61 23.37
CA PHE A 544 8.15 -1.63 24.17
C PHE A 544 8.34 -0.21 23.64
N LYS A 545 9.58 0.17 23.36
CA LYS A 545 9.92 1.49 22.84
C LYS A 545 9.23 1.73 21.49
N THR A 546 9.37 0.80 20.55
CA THR A 546 8.74 0.85 19.23
C THR A 546 7.21 0.98 19.34
N ALA A 547 6.56 0.16 20.16
CA ALA A 547 5.11 0.23 20.35
C ALA A 547 4.66 1.58 20.94
N VAL A 548 5.46 2.19 21.81
CA VAL A 548 5.17 3.51 22.38
C VAL A 548 5.38 4.62 21.34
N GLU A 549 6.44 4.53 20.53
CA GLU A 549 6.71 5.46 19.42
C GLU A 549 5.57 5.43 18.39
N GLU A 550 5.17 4.25 17.93
CA GLU A 550 4.05 4.08 16.98
C GLU A 550 2.75 4.70 17.52
N VAL A 551 2.45 4.55 18.81
CA VAL A 551 1.25 5.16 19.40
C VAL A 551 1.35 6.69 19.44
N PHE A 552 2.52 7.25 19.70
CA PHE A 552 2.70 8.69 19.65
C PHE A 552 2.63 9.23 18.22
N ASP A 553 3.12 8.49 17.23
CA ASP A 553 2.96 8.86 15.81
C ASP A 553 1.48 8.86 15.39
N GLN A 554 0.71 7.84 15.84
CA GLN A 554 -0.74 7.80 15.63
C GLN A 554 -1.44 8.96 16.34
N MET A 555 -1.05 9.28 17.59
CA MET A 555 -1.62 10.43 18.32
C MET A 555 -1.30 11.77 17.64
N ASP A 556 -0.07 11.97 17.18
CA ASP A 556 0.35 13.18 16.49
C ASP A 556 -0.42 13.33 15.17
N THR A 557 -0.68 12.23 14.46
CA THR A 557 -1.51 12.20 13.25
C THR A 557 -2.97 12.57 13.56
N LEU A 558 -3.57 11.93 14.57
CA LEU A 558 -4.99 12.12 14.92
C LEU A 558 -5.27 13.49 15.57
N LEU A 559 -4.28 14.07 16.23
CA LEU A 559 -4.37 15.33 16.96
C LEU A 559 -3.48 16.42 16.34
N ALA A 560 -3.19 16.28 15.04
CA ALA A 560 -2.38 17.19 14.23
C ALA A 560 -2.77 18.67 14.43
N THR A 561 -4.05 18.93 14.66
CA THR A 561 -4.62 20.28 14.84
C THR A 561 -4.48 20.83 16.27
N SER A 562 -4.06 20.03 17.26
CA SER A 562 -4.02 20.44 18.67
C SER A 562 -2.88 19.81 19.48
N THR A 563 -1.75 20.50 19.53
CA THR A 563 -0.62 20.17 20.41
C THR A 563 -1.04 20.11 21.89
N GLU A 564 -2.04 20.90 22.30
CA GLU A 564 -2.57 20.88 23.66
C GLU A 564 -3.24 19.54 24.00
N HIS A 565 -4.01 18.96 23.06
CA HIS A 565 -4.61 17.64 23.25
C HIS A 565 -3.54 16.55 23.34
N ILE A 566 -2.49 16.61 22.51
CA ILE A 566 -1.36 15.69 22.61
C ILE A 566 -0.76 15.75 24.01
N ILE A 567 -0.33 16.93 24.47
CA ILE A 567 0.28 17.13 25.80
C ILE A 567 -0.66 16.66 26.93
N THR A 568 -1.95 16.95 26.81
CA THR A 568 -2.97 16.54 27.79
C THR A 568 -3.07 15.02 27.86
N ASN A 569 -3.08 14.34 26.72
CA ASN A 569 -3.09 12.88 26.64
C ASN A 569 -1.81 12.27 27.19
N ILE A 570 -0.62 12.82 26.89
CA ILE A 570 0.65 12.32 27.46
C ILE A 570 0.63 12.40 28.99
N LYS A 571 0.18 13.54 29.55
CA LYS A 571 0.05 13.73 31.00
C LYS A 571 -1.00 12.80 31.60
N GLY A 572 -2.14 12.65 30.93
CA GLY A 572 -3.23 11.76 31.35
C GLY A 572 -2.78 10.29 31.39
N LEU A 573 -2.07 9.85 30.36
CA LEU A 573 -1.49 8.52 30.26
C LEU A 573 -0.43 8.29 31.35
N LEU A 574 0.48 9.25 31.56
CA LEU A 574 1.50 9.20 32.61
C LEU A 574 0.87 9.09 34.01
N SER A 575 -0.20 9.87 34.28
CA SER A 575 -0.93 9.77 35.54
C SER A 575 -1.64 8.44 35.69
N TYR A 576 -2.38 7.99 34.68
CA TYR A 576 -3.11 6.73 34.72
C TYR A 576 -2.17 5.55 35.02
N VAL A 577 -1.07 5.43 34.28
CA VAL A 577 -0.10 4.35 34.51
C VAL A 577 0.56 4.50 35.87
N GLY A 578 0.94 5.72 36.27
CA GLY A 578 1.53 5.99 37.58
C GLY A 578 0.61 5.63 38.74
N ASP A 579 -0.68 5.95 38.65
CA ASP A 579 -1.71 5.61 39.64
C ASP A 579 -1.88 4.09 39.73
N LYS A 580 -1.97 3.39 38.58
CA LYS A 580 -2.06 1.92 38.54
C LYS A 580 -0.83 1.24 39.14
N LEU A 581 0.36 1.78 38.90
CA LEU A 581 1.59 1.29 39.50
C LEU A 581 1.60 1.50 41.02
N ALA A 582 1.17 2.67 41.49
CA ALA A 582 1.08 2.98 42.91
C ALA A 582 0.06 2.09 43.64
N GLU A 583 -1.07 1.77 42.98
CA GLU A 583 -2.09 0.81 43.45
C GLU A 583 -1.59 -0.65 43.49
N GLY A 584 -0.45 -0.92 42.85
CA GLY A 584 0.14 -2.26 42.79
C GLY A 584 -0.46 -3.15 41.71
N ALA A 585 -1.02 -2.58 40.64
CA ALA A 585 -1.61 -3.34 39.53
C ALA A 585 -0.66 -4.39 38.94
N ILE A 586 0.64 -4.07 38.86
CA ILE A 586 1.68 -5.01 38.39
C ILE A 586 2.36 -5.75 39.55
N THR A 587 2.65 -5.05 40.65
CA THR A 587 3.47 -5.56 41.76
C THR A 587 2.69 -6.35 42.81
N LYS A 588 1.36 -6.43 42.69
CA LYS A 588 0.40 -7.02 43.64
C LYS A 588 0.29 -6.32 45.00
N THR A 589 1.35 -5.62 45.41
CA THR A 589 1.37 -4.75 46.59
C THR A 589 1.46 -3.29 46.11
N PRO A 590 0.75 -2.35 46.74
CA PRO A 590 0.91 -0.92 46.48
C PRO A 590 2.37 -0.50 46.61
N ARG A 591 2.87 0.25 45.62
CA ARG A 591 4.26 0.76 45.55
C ARG A 591 4.29 2.18 44.99
N PRO A 592 3.90 3.19 45.78
CA PRO A 592 3.86 4.58 45.33
C PRO A 592 5.24 5.10 44.88
N GLU A 593 6.34 4.50 45.35
CA GLU A 593 7.69 4.89 44.98
C GLU A 593 7.98 4.68 43.48
N ILE A 594 7.34 3.70 42.84
CA ILE A 594 7.49 3.46 41.40
C ILE A 594 6.90 4.62 40.60
N ARG A 595 5.73 5.14 41.03
CA ARG A 595 5.11 6.32 40.44
C ARG A 595 6.01 7.54 40.60
N GLU A 596 6.49 7.80 41.81
CA GLU A 596 7.38 8.95 42.07
C GLU A 596 8.62 8.89 41.19
N LYS A 597 9.21 7.70 41.02
CA LYS A 597 10.36 7.49 40.16
C LYS A 597 10.05 7.76 38.68
N LEU A 598 8.93 7.25 38.17
CA LEU A 598 8.45 7.48 36.81
C LEU A 598 8.28 8.99 36.56
N PHE A 599 7.58 9.69 37.45
CA PHE A 599 7.32 11.12 37.34
C PHE A 599 8.59 11.97 37.45
N THR A 600 9.50 11.60 38.35
CA THR A 600 10.77 12.32 38.54
C THR A 600 11.65 12.20 37.30
N ALA A 601 11.75 10.99 36.72
CA ALA A 601 12.50 10.75 35.50
C ALA A 601 11.91 11.49 34.30
N TYR A 602 10.58 11.42 34.13
CA TYR A 602 9.86 12.18 33.11
C TYR A 602 10.14 13.69 33.21
N LYS A 603 9.96 14.27 34.41
CA LYS A 603 10.19 15.71 34.62
C LYS A 603 11.64 16.12 34.39
N ALA A 604 12.60 15.28 34.80
CA ALA A 604 14.01 15.54 34.58
C ALA A 604 14.32 15.60 33.08
N GLN A 605 13.92 14.58 32.31
CA GLN A 605 14.14 14.54 30.86
C GLN A 605 13.43 15.70 30.16
N LEU A 606 12.18 15.98 30.49
CA LEU A 606 11.43 17.07 29.86
C LEU A 606 12.11 18.43 30.07
N ASN A 607 12.60 18.69 31.28
CA ASN A 607 13.34 19.91 31.57
C ASN A 607 14.64 20.02 30.78
N ASP A 608 15.30 18.90 30.51
CA ASP A 608 16.55 18.89 29.74
C ASP A 608 16.29 19.11 28.24
N GLU A 609 15.25 18.48 27.68
CA GLU A 609 14.79 18.74 26.30
C GLU A 609 14.38 20.21 26.10
N LEU A 610 13.64 20.78 27.05
CA LEU A 610 13.18 22.18 26.98
C LEU A 610 14.32 23.20 27.10
N LYS A 611 15.43 22.87 27.79
CA LYS A 611 16.63 23.71 27.83
C LYS A 611 17.41 23.66 26.52
N LEU A 612 17.39 22.51 25.83
CA LEU A 612 18.13 22.28 24.60
C LEU A 612 17.50 22.95 23.38
N THR A 613 16.19 23.25 23.43
CA THR A 613 15.54 24.13 22.45
C THR A 613 15.88 25.59 22.75
N PRO A 614 16.83 26.23 22.04
CA PRO A 614 17.11 27.65 22.25
C PRO A 614 15.81 28.42 21.99
N THR A 615 15.37 29.21 22.97
CA THR A 615 14.36 30.24 22.74
C THR A 615 14.89 31.13 21.63
N SER A 616 14.38 30.92 20.43
CA SER A 616 14.67 31.74 19.26
C SER A 616 14.16 33.15 19.56
N THR A 617 15.02 33.99 20.12
CA THR A 617 14.78 35.41 20.32
C THR A 617 14.83 36.10 18.96
N TYR A 618 13.75 35.93 18.19
CA TYR A 618 13.38 36.91 17.16
C TYR A 618 12.46 37.93 17.83
N SER A 619 13.08 38.98 18.35
CA SER A 619 12.45 40.24 18.74
C SER A 619 12.61 41.26 17.64
#